data_AF-A0A161SMU6-F1
#
_entry.id   AF-A0A161SMU6-F1
#
_cell.length_a   1.000
_cell.length_b   1.000
_cell.length_c   1.000
_cell.angle_alpha   90.00
_cell.angle_beta   90.00
_cell.angle_gamma   90.00
#
_symmetry.space_group_name_H-M   'P 1'
#
loop_
_entity.id
_entity.type
_entity.pdbx_description
1 polymer ?
#
loop_
_entity_poly.entity_id
_entity_poly.type
_entity_poly.pdbx_seq_one_letter_code
_entity_poly.pdbx_strand_id
1 'polypeptide(L)'
;MRTPRAAAIIAVASTILISLLGTAAPAHAAGSSGNLILIGGALNENAQILQRIVADADPDGSGPARARIAIVTAASAPAANATEAADPNASNAAANGLYYADLFQRFGADTYRVPIDVATNYSGDPYVPSNAFSTAVADQVRASTGVFLSGGDQSRYVATLMQCAPASGNAYTSCSDTPVLGAIRSVLNGGGVIAGSSAGLTIQNGAAMVTGGESYEAWRYGAYAGTGVGSKDLTYSPFGGFGFFTEGLLDSHFGTWGRQARMIALADHVGRDLVVGVDETTALVYDRATRQGAVIGANGVSVLDLYGADIVGSRAEGVRWHYLVNGDRIDFGTLAVTAGATKRTGAGTGSGPAVKRDIWDSPSGSGGTSSMVNQAKALVKSSASVAQGTTWERRPTYRTYLDRVSGTRWWSTGGFEGLEVSFIPE
;
A
#
# COMPACT_ATOMS: atom_id res chain seq x y z
N MET A 1 -15.39 -20.15 -1.30
CA MET A 1 -15.22 -19.52 0.03
C MET A 1 -13.94 -20.05 0.64
N ARG A 2 -12.93 -19.19 0.84
CA ARG A 2 -11.68 -19.55 1.52
C ARG A 2 -11.96 -19.65 3.03
N THR A 3 -11.61 -20.76 3.67
CA THR A 3 -11.71 -20.90 5.13
C THR A 3 -10.49 -20.25 5.79
N PRO A 4 -10.67 -19.43 6.85
CA PRO A 4 -9.55 -18.80 7.54
C PRO A 4 -8.65 -19.84 8.23
N ARG A 5 -7.37 -19.52 8.39
CA ARG A 5 -6.42 -20.31 9.19
C ARG A 5 -6.88 -20.41 10.64
N ALA A 6 -6.87 -21.62 11.19
CA ALA A 6 -7.14 -21.83 12.60
C ALA A 6 -5.95 -21.34 13.42
N ALA A 7 -6.14 -20.30 14.23
CA ALA A 7 -5.20 -19.94 15.28
C ALA A 7 -5.17 -21.08 16.32
N ALA A 8 -3.99 -21.62 16.61
CA ALA A 8 -3.82 -22.60 17.68
C ALA A 8 -3.97 -21.89 19.04
N ILE A 9 -5.14 -22.01 19.66
CA ILE A 9 -5.41 -21.54 21.02
C ILE A 9 -5.11 -22.68 21.99
N ILE A 10 -4.17 -22.47 22.91
CA ILE A 10 -3.91 -23.37 24.05
C ILE A 10 -5.12 -23.27 25.00
N ALA A 11 -5.88 -24.35 25.11
CA ALA A 11 -7.09 -24.40 25.93
C ALA A 11 -6.77 -24.70 27.40
N VAL A 12 -7.11 -23.77 28.30
CA VAL A 12 -7.38 -24.06 29.71
C VAL A 12 -8.88 -24.24 29.86
N ALA A 13 -9.31 -25.42 30.29
CA ALA A 13 -10.72 -25.79 30.38
C ALA A 13 -11.43 -25.00 31.49
N SER A 14 -12.46 -24.24 31.12
CA SER A 14 -13.49 -23.75 32.03
C SER A 14 -14.80 -23.68 31.26
N THR A 15 -15.78 -24.47 31.70
CA THR A 15 -17.14 -24.58 31.16
C THR A 15 -17.86 -23.24 31.25
N ILE A 16 -18.05 -22.58 30.11
CA ILE A 16 -18.95 -21.43 29.95
C ILE A 16 -19.97 -21.77 28.85
N LEU A 17 -21.24 -21.61 29.19
CA LEU A 17 -22.40 -21.74 28.32
C LEU A 17 -22.21 -20.90 27.04
N ILE A 18 -22.16 -21.55 25.88
CA ILE A 18 -22.04 -20.88 24.58
C ILE A 18 -23.45 -20.51 24.09
N SER A 19 -23.78 -19.22 24.18
CA SER A 19 -24.84 -18.62 23.39
C SER A 19 -24.39 -18.59 21.93
N LEU A 20 -25.09 -19.30 21.04
CA LEU A 20 -24.86 -19.24 19.59
C LEU A 20 -25.19 -17.83 19.06
N LEU A 21 -24.19 -16.96 19.02
CA LEU A 21 -24.17 -15.78 18.16
C LEU A 21 -23.48 -16.19 16.86
N GLY A 22 -24.28 -16.47 15.84
CA GLY A 22 -23.78 -16.71 14.49
C GLY A 22 -23.05 -15.47 13.99
N THR A 23 -21.73 -15.59 13.77
CA THR A 23 -20.93 -14.59 13.08
C THR A 23 -21.28 -14.66 11.59
N ALA A 24 -22.27 -13.84 11.20
CA ALA A 24 -22.49 -13.56 9.79
C ALA A 24 -21.22 -12.92 9.22
N ALA A 25 -20.63 -13.53 8.19
CA ALA A 25 -19.64 -12.89 7.36
C ALA A 25 -20.21 -11.55 6.86
N PRO A 26 -19.41 -10.48 6.75
CA PRO A 26 -19.91 -9.21 6.25
C PRO A 26 -20.45 -9.42 4.84
N ALA A 27 -21.76 -9.21 4.68
CA ALA A 27 -22.39 -9.15 3.39
C ALA A 27 -21.69 -8.04 2.59
N HIS A 28 -21.02 -8.40 1.49
CA HIS A 28 -20.50 -7.43 0.55
C HIS A 28 -21.68 -6.65 0.00
N ALA A 29 -21.76 -5.37 0.35
CA ALA A 29 -22.77 -4.48 -0.18
C ALA A 29 -22.56 -4.38 -1.70
N ALA A 30 -23.51 -4.89 -2.47
CA ALA A 30 -23.67 -4.50 -3.85
C ALA A 30 -23.91 -2.97 -3.86
N GLY A 31 -22.89 -2.18 -4.25
CA GLY A 31 -23.02 -0.71 -4.31
C GLY A 31 -21.77 0.14 -4.03
N SER A 32 -20.56 -0.42 -3.91
CA SER A 32 -19.34 0.41 -3.81
C SER A 32 -19.00 1.06 -5.16
N SER A 33 -19.51 2.26 -5.40
CA SER A 33 -19.12 3.14 -6.50
C SER A 33 -17.73 3.76 -6.25
N GLY A 34 -17.02 4.12 -7.31
CA GLY A 34 -15.74 4.85 -7.25
C GLY A 34 -14.48 3.98 -7.28
N ASN A 35 -13.38 4.59 -7.69
CA ASN A 35 -12.12 3.90 -7.96
C ASN A 35 -11.01 4.34 -7.01
N LEU A 36 -10.03 3.46 -6.79
CA LEU A 36 -8.78 3.80 -6.13
C LEU A 36 -7.63 3.78 -7.13
N ILE A 37 -6.69 4.71 -6.99
CA ILE A 37 -5.42 4.68 -7.72
C ILE A 37 -4.29 4.66 -6.68
N LEU A 38 -3.76 3.46 -6.44
CA LEU A 38 -2.78 3.17 -5.42
C LEU A 38 -1.37 3.28 -6.02
N ILE A 39 -0.66 4.37 -5.74
CA ILE A 39 0.63 4.69 -6.34
C ILE A 39 1.76 4.37 -5.36
N GLY A 40 2.75 3.59 -5.79
CA GLY A 40 3.82 3.10 -4.93
C GLY A 40 4.79 4.16 -4.41
N GLY A 41 4.62 5.44 -4.76
CA GLY A 41 5.56 6.50 -4.42
C GLY A 41 6.47 6.87 -5.59
N ALA A 42 7.30 7.90 -5.39
CA ALA A 42 8.14 8.49 -6.44
C ALA A 42 7.38 8.62 -7.77
N LEU A 43 6.22 9.32 -7.73
CA LEU A 43 5.31 9.44 -8.88
C LEU A 43 6.04 9.95 -10.14
N ASN A 44 7.08 10.77 -9.95
CA ASN A 44 7.98 11.24 -11.01
C ASN A 44 7.20 11.83 -12.21
N GLU A 45 6.14 12.57 -11.91
CA GLU A 45 5.21 13.14 -12.88
C GLU A 45 4.77 12.17 -13.99
N ASN A 46 4.62 10.88 -13.69
CA ASN A 46 4.28 9.87 -14.68
C ASN A 46 2.94 10.21 -15.36
N ALA A 47 3.01 10.57 -16.65
CA ALA A 47 1.87 11.09 -17.39
C ALA A 47 0.71 10.09 -17.48
N GLN A 48 0.99 8.79 -17.63
CA GLN A 48 -0.04 7.75 -17.70
C GLN A 48 -0.85 7.69 -16.41
N ILE A 49 -0.19 7.76 -15.25
CA ILE A 49 -0.85 7.76 -13.94
C ILE A 49 -1.66 9.06 -13.74
N LEU A 50 -1.08 10.22 -14.02
CA LEU A 50 -1.75 11.51 -13.85
C LEU A 50 -2.98 11.65 -14.75
N GLN A 51 -2.85 11.28 -16.02
CA GLN A 51 -3.99 11.24 -16.96
C GLN A 51 -5.07 10.29 -16.48
N ARG A 52 -4.69 9.14 -15.92
CA ARG A 52 -5.66 8.18 -15.39
C ARG A 52 -6.42 8.73 -14.19
N ILE A 53 -5.76 9.46 -13.29
CA ILE A 53 -6.43 10.12 -12.15
C ILE A 53 -7.43 11.15 -12.64
N VAL A 54 -7.04 12.01 -13.59
CA VAL A 54 -7.92 13.04 -14.15
C VAL A 54 -9.11 12.40 -14.88
N ALA A 55 -8.87 11.35 -15.66
CA ALA A 55 -9.92 10.63 -16.38
C ALA A 55 -10.92 9.94 -15.43
N ASP A 56 -10.44 9.27 -14.38
CA ASP A 56 -11.33 8.63 -13.39
C ASP A 56 -12.05 9.65 -12.49
N ALA A 57 -11.57 10.90 -12.44
CA ALA A 57 -12.24 12.02 -11.80
C ALA A 57 -13.20 12.77 -12.75
N ASP A 58 -13.37 12.34 -13.99
CA ASP A 58 -14.32 12.89 -14.97
C ASP A 58 -15.48 11.88 -15.20
N PRO A 59 -16.51 11.90 -14.35
CA PRO A 59 -17.46 10.79 -14.20
C PRO A 59 -18.44 10.57 -15.37
N ASP A 60 -18.57 11.50 -16.32
CA ASP A 60 -19.51 11.33 -17.45
C ASP A 60 -18.90 11.52 -18.85
N GLY A 61 -17.67 12.05 -18.96
CA GLY A 61 -16.95 12.23 -20.22
C GLY A 61 -17.72 13.00 -21.32
N SER A 62 -18.80 13.71 -20.96
CA SER A 62 -19.82 14.21 -21.90
C SER A 62 -20.21 15.69 -21.72
N GLY A 63 -19.69 16.41 -20.72
CA GLY A 63 -20.17 17.76 -20.42
C GLY A 63 -19.26 18.65 -19.57
N PRO A 64 -19.66 19.91 -19.31
CA PRO A 64 -18.77 21.06 -19.03
C PRO A 64 -18.08 21.10 -17.65
N ALA A 65 -18.21 20.05 -16.83
CA ALA A 65 -17.63 19.99 -15.49
C ALA A 65 -16.24 19.34 -15.53
N ARG A 66 -15.19 20.16 -15.36
CA ARG A 66 -13.80 19.66 -15.33
C ARG A 66 -13.59 18.79 -14.09
N ALA A 67 -12.79 17.73 -14.22
CA ALA A 67 -12.27 16.99 -13.08
C ALA A 67 -11.76 17.97 -12.02
N ARG A 68 -12.23 17.83 -10.77
CA ARG A 68 -11.81 18.68 -9.66
C ARG A 68 -11.16 17.82 -8.59
N ILE A 69 -9.86 18.03 -8.35
CA ILE A 69 -9.07 17.22 -7.43
C ILE A 69 -8.84 17.98 -6.12
N ALA A 70 -9.32 17.43 -5.01
CA ALA A 70 -8.91 17.86 -3.68
C ALA A 70 -7.51 17.32 -3.35
N ILE A 71 -6.54 18.21 -3.18
CA ILE A 71 -5.14 17.90 -2.89
C ILE A 71 -4.94 17.91 -1.38
N VAL A 72 -4.74 16.72 -0.80
CA VAL A 72 -4.50 16.55 0.64
C VAL A 72 -3.03 16.17 0.84
N THR A 73 -2.30 17.02 1.57
CA THR A 73 -0.86 16.87 1.77
C THR A 73 -0.45 16.66 3.22
N ALA A 74 -1.41 16.36 4.09
CA ALA A 74 -1.24 16.22 5.55
C ALA A 74 -0.26 15.12 6.00
N ALA A 75 0.20 14.24 5.10
CA ALA A 75 1.30 13.33 5.40
C ALA A 75 2.67 14.03 5.46
N SER A 76 2.83 15.17 4.79
CA SER A 76 4.07 15.94 4.79
C SER A 76 4.30 16.66 6.12
N ALA A 77 5.49 17.23 6.33
CA ALA A 77 5.72 18.08 7.49
C ALA A 77 5.01 19.43 7.34
N PRO A 78 4.47 20.01 8.42
CA PRO A 78 4.01 21.40 8.35
C PRO A 78 5.18 22.33 8.05
N ALA A 79 4.91 23.38 7.28
CA ALA A 79 5.91 24.40 6.96
C ALA A 79 6.41 25.06 8.25
N ALA A 80 7.70 25.35 8.37
CA ALA A 80 8.21 26.00 9.58
C ALA A 80 7.82 27.50 9.63
N ASN A 81 7.60 28.12 8.48
CA ASN A 81 7.28 29.54 8.33
C ASN A 81 6.57 29.83 7.00
N ALA A 82 6.06 31.05 6.85
CA ALA A 82 5.32 31.48 5.66
C ALA A 82 6.16 31.46 4.36
N THR A 83 7.48 31.68 4.45
CA THR A 83 8.37 31.64 3.28
C THR A 83 8.45 30.22 2.73
N GLU A 84 8.68 29.23 3.59
CA GLU A 84 8.69 27.81 3.19
C GLU A 84 7.32 27.33 2.70
N ALA A 85 6.23 27.83 3.29
CA ALA A 85 4.88 27.46 2.86
C ALA A 85 4.54 27.97 1.45
N ALA A 86 5.18 29.06 1.01
CA ALA A 86 4.97 29.71 -0.28
C ALA A 86 5.94 29.24 -1.37
N ASP A 87 7.01 28.53 -1.03
CA ASP A 87 7.98 28.00 -1.99
C ASP A 87 7.57 26.60 -2.47
N PRO A 88 7.12 26.43 -3.73
CA PRO A 88 6.71 25.12 -4.25
C PRO A 88 7.86 24.10 -4.36
N ASN A 89 9.12 24.51 -4.16
CA ASN A 89 10.28 23.61 -4.13
C ASN A 89 10.62 23.13 -2.72
N ALA A 90 9.99 23.70 -1.69
CA ALA A 90 10.16 23.24 -0.32
C ALA A 90 9.40 21.93 -0.07
N SER A 91 9.88 21.12 0.88
CA SER A 91 9.28 19.82 1.21
C SER A 91 8.43 19.92 2.47
N ASN A 92 7.25 20.53 2.34
CA ASN A 92 6.25 20.66 3.41
C ASN A 92 4.82 20.55 2.85
N ALA A 93 3.81 20.42 3.71
CA ALA A 93 2.42 20.20 3.29
C ALA A 93 1.88 21.32 2.38
N ALA A 94 2.14 22.59 2.74
CA ALA A 94 1.65 23.74 1.97
C ALA A 94 2.34 23.86 0.60
N ALA A 95 3.66 23.71 0.57
CA ALA A 95 4.48 23.70 -0.65
C ALA A 95 4.13 22.53 -1.57
N ASN A 96 4.00 21.32 -1.03
CA ASN A 96 3.55 20.15 -1.79
C ASN A 96 2.13 20.37 -2.33
N GLY A 97 1.27 21.07 -1.59
CA GLY A 97 -0.06 21.45 -2.05
C GLY A 97 -0.01 22.37 -3.27
N LEU A 98 0.92 23.33 -3.31
CA LEU A 98 1.17 24.16 -4.50
C LEU A 98 1.67 23.32 -5.67
N TYR A 99 2.69 22.49 -5.45
CA TYR A 99 3.29 21.64 -6.48
C TYR A 99 2.26 20.71 -7.14
N TYR A 100 1.50 19.95 -6.34
CA TYR A 100 0.50 19.03 -6.89
C TYR A 100 -0.68 19.76 -7.53
N ALA A 101 -1.06 20.94 -7.04
CA ALA A 101 -2.10 21.74 -7.68
C ALA A 101 -1.67 22.15 -9.10
N ASP A 102 -0.46 22.71 -9.27
CA ASP A 102 0.08 23.03 -10.59
C ASP A 102 0.16 21.78 -11.48
N LEU A 103 0.67 20.68 -10.93
CA LEU A 103 0.79 19.42 -11.66
C LEU A 103 -0.55 18.95 -12.21
N PHE A 104 -1.62 18.87 -11.41
CA PHE A 104 -2.92 18.42 -11.89
C PHE A 104 -3.57 19.43 -12.85
N GLN A 105 -3.34 20.73 -12.67
CA GLN A 105 -3.79 21.76 -13.62
C GLN A 105 -3.15 21.61 -15.00
N ARG A 106 -1.86 21.24 -15.08
CA ARG A 106 -1.19 20.90 -16.35
C ARG A 106 -1.83 19.71 -17.07
N PHE A 107 -2.54 18.84 -16.35
CA PHE A 107 -3.29 17.71 -16.90
C PHE A 107 -4.79 18.00 -17.09
N GLY A 108 -5.21 19.26 -16.92
CA GLY A 108 -6.56 19.72 -17.25
C GLY A 108 -7.58 19.67 -16.11
N ALA A 109 -7.16 19.37 -14.88
CA ALA A 109 -8.04 19.35 -13.72
C ALA A 109 -8.07 20.71 -12.98
N ASP A 110 -9.24 21.06 -12.45
CA ASP A 110 -9.34 22.06 -11.39
C ASP A 110 -8.85 21.47 -10.07
N THR A 111 -8.37 22.30 -9.15
CA THR A 111 -7.77 21.81 -7.91
C THR A 111 -8.23 22.59 -6.70
N TYR A 112 -8.41 21.90 -5.58
CA TYR A 112 -8.59 22.51 -4.26
C TYR A 112 -7.52 22.01 -3.32
N ARG A 113 -6.65 22.90 -2.84
CA ARG A 113 -5.66 22.57 -1.81
C ARG A 113 -6.36 22.50 -0.45
N VAL A 114 -6.36 21.34 0.17
CA VAL A 114 -7.03 21.10 1.46
C VAL A 114 -6.11 21.57 2.58
N PRO A 115 -6.43 22.67 3.29
CA PRO A 115 -5.47 23.35 4.16
C PRO A 115 -5.48 22.75 5.58
N ILE A 116 -5.07 21.50 5.71
CA ILE A 116 -5.06 20.75 6.99
C ILE A 116 -3.66 20.24 7.26
N ASP A 117 -3.23 20.33 8.52
CA ASP A 117 -1.97 19.76 8.99
C ASP A 117 -2.06 19.38 10.47
N VAL A 118 -1.04 18.71 11.01
CA VAL A 118 -0.94 18.26 12.41
C VAL A 118 -0.66 19.39 13.39
N ALA A 119 -0.16 20.55 12.92
CA ALA A 119 0.20 21.68 13.76
C ALA A 119 0.05 23.01 13.02
N THR A 120 -0.04 24.10 13.79
CA THR A 120 0.00 25.48 13.29
C THR A 120 1.34 26.08 13.69
N ASN A 121 2.21 26.35 12.73
CA ASN A 121 3.61 26.67 13.05
C ASN A 121 3.91 28.18 13.05
N TYR A 122 3.09 29.00 12.41
CA TYR A 122 3.31 30.44 12.32
C TYR A 122 1.99 31.24 12.29
N SER A 123 2.09 32.53 12.59
CA SER A 123 0.93 33.44 12.57
C SER A 123 0.38 33.58 11.14
N GLY A 124 -0.91 33.31 10.97
CA GLY A 124 -1.57 33.35 9.66
C GLY A 124 -1.34 32.11 8.78
N ASP A 125 -0.82 31.02 9.34
CA ASP A 125 -0.72 29.73 8.65
C ASP A 125 -2.13 29.24 8.25
N PRO A 126 -2.40 29.03 6.95
CA PRO A 126 -3.70 28.51 6.53
C PRO A 126 -3.86 27.00 6.82
N TYR A 127 -2.76 26.26 6.96
CA TYR A 127 -2.77 24.82 7.21
C TYR A 127 -2.82 24.57 8.72
N VAL A 128 -4.01 24.28 9.24
CA VAL A 128 -4.22 24.15 10.69
C VAL A 128 -5.02 22.90 11.06
N PRO A 129 -4.82 22.33 12.27
CA PRO A 129 -5.55 21.12 12.68
C PRO A 129 -7.07 21.29 12.71
N SER A 130 -7.57 22.46 13.09
CA SER A 130 -9.00 22.73 13.20
C SER A 130 -9.74 22.67 11.85
N ASN A 131 -9.03 22.81 10.73
CA ASN A 131 -9.64 22.70 9.39
C ASN A 131 -10.16 21.30 9.08
N ALA A 132 -9.67 20.25 9.75
CA ALA A 132 -10.24 18.91 9.65
C ALA A 132 -11.71 18.84 10.10
N PHE A 133 -12.12 19.79 10.94
CA PHE A 133 -13.47 19.91 11.50
C PHE A 133 -14.32 21.02 10.85
N SER A 134 -13.74 21.76 9.91
CA SER A 134 -14.43 22.85 9.23
C SER A 134 -15.45 22.32 8.23
N THR A 135 -16.72 22.71 8.39
CA THR A 135 -17.77 22.40 7.42
C THR A 135 -17.45 23.01 6.06
N ALA A 136 -16.91 24.24 6.02
CA ALA A 136 -16.52 24.90 4.78
C ALA A 136 -15.43 24.13 4.02
N VAL A 137 -14.41 23.60 4.73
CA VAL A 137 -13.36 22.77 4.10
C VAL A 137 -13.97 21.45 3.62
N ALA A 138 -14.80 20.81 4.44
CA ALA A 138 -15.48 19.57 4.08
C ALA A 138 -16.41 19.74 2.86
N ASP A 139 -17.09 20.89 2.73
CA ASP A 139 -17.93 21.23 1.57
C ASP A 139 -17.09 21.38 0.31
N GLN A 140 -15.92 22.02 0.40
CA GLN A 140 -14.99 22.12 -0.73
C GLN A 140 -14.46 20.75 -1.15
N VAL A 141 -14.17 19.85 -0.21
CA VAL A 141 -13.79 18.47 -0.56
C VAL A 141 -14.96 17.74 -1.22
N ARG A 142 -16.18 17.83 -0.67
CA ARG A 142 -17.39 17.19 -1.22
C ARG A 142 -17.74 17.65 -2.64
N ALA A 143 -17.40 18.89 -3.00
CA ALA A 143 -17.59 19.41 -4.35
C ALA A 143 -16.50 18.95 -5.35
N SER A 144 -15.57 18.09 -4.94
CA SER A 144 -14.53 17.51 -5.81
C SER A 144 -14.99 16.17 -6.38
N THR A 145 -14.45 15.80 -7.53
CA THR A 145 -14.71 14.50 -8.19
C THR A 145 -13.54 13.52 -8.02
N GLY A 146 -12.39 14.02 -7.56
CA GLY A 146 -11.27 13.21 -7.12
C GLY A 146 -10.60 13.77 -5.86
N VAL A 147 -9.90 12.90 -5.14
CA VAL A 147 -9.02 13.26 -4.02
C VAL A 147 -7.64 12.68 -4.29
N PHE A 148 -6.60 13.49 -4.10
CA PHE A 148 -5.22 13.05 -4.14
C PHE A 148 -4.57 13.16 -2.76
N LEU A 149 -4.06 12.03 -2.27
CA LEU A 149 -3.33 11.90 -1.01
C LEU A 149 -1.82 11.85 -1.31
N SER A 150 -1.05 12.86 -0.91
CA SER A 150 0.40 12.89 -1.13
C SER A 150 1.18 11.90 -0.25
N GLY A 151 2.48 11.77 -0.55
CA GLY A 151 3.44 11.08 0.31
C GLY A 151 3.82 11.85 1.58
N GLY A 152 4.65 11.21 2.42
CA GLY A 152 5.08 11.68 3.73
C GLY A 152 5.01 10.55 4.76
N ASP A 153 4.45 10.81 5.94
CA ASP A 153 4.15 9.83 6.98
C ASP A 153 2.64 9.57 7.06
N GLN A 154 2.23 8.32 6.80
CA GLN A 154 0.83 7.89 6.84
C GLN A 154 0.19 8.06 8.23
N SER A 155 0.97 8.03 9.30
CA SER A 155 0.48 8.23 10.67
C SER A 155 -0.04 9.65 10.87
N ARG A 156 0.44 10.63 10.10
CA ARG A 156 -0.06 12.00 10.15
C ARG A 156 -1.43 12.15 9.51
N TYR A 157 -1.76 11.36 8.50
CA TYR A 157 -3.14 11.31 8.01
C TYR A 157 -4.10 10.81 9.09
N VAL A 158 -3.70 9.81 9.88
CA VAL A 158 -4.51 9.37 11.02
C VAL A 158 -4.64 10.51 12.04
N ALA A 159 -3.54 11.16 12.41
CA ALA A 159 -3.53 12.25 13.39
C ALA A 159 -4.32 13.51 12.94
N THR A 160 -4.52 13.72 11.63
CA THR A 160 -5.23 14.90 11.08
C THR A 160 -6.67 14.62 10.70
N LEU A 161 -6.95 13.46 10.11
CA LEU A 161 -8.24 13.15 9.50
C LEU A 161 -9.08 12.16 10.30
N MET A 162 -8.56 11.65 11.42
CA MET A 162 -9.29 10.78 12.32
C MET A 162 -9.25 11.32 13.75
N GLN A 163 -10.35 11.14 14.48
CA GLN A 163 -10.44 11.39 15.91
C GLN A 163 -10.24 10.08 16.63
N CYS A 164 -9.01 9.83 17.08
CA CYS A 164 -8.65 8.57 17.71
C CYS A 164 -8.49 8.68 19.22
N ALA A 165 -9.04 7.72 19.95
CA ALA A 165 -8.76 7.53 21.37
C ALA A 165 -7.40 6.82 21.53
N PRO A 166 -6.41 7.45 22.20
CA PRO A 166 -5.07 6.90 22.31
C PRO A 166 -5.03 5.58 23.09
N ALA A 167 -4.08 4.74 22.75
CA ALA A 167 -3.69 3.53 23.46
C ALA A 167 -2.18 3.55 23.75
N SER A 168 -1.71 2.61 24.60
CA SER A 168 -0.28 2.39 24.82
C SER A 168 0.47 2.16 23.50
N GLY A 169 1.71 2.64 23.41
CA GLY A 169 2.58 2.42 22.25
C GLY A 169 2.26 3.28 21.03
N ASN A 170 1.56 4.42 21.19
CA ASN A 170 1.08 5.24 20.05
C ASN A 170 0.11 4.48 19.12
N ALA A 171 -0.66 3.55 19.68
CA ALA A 171 -1.76 2.87 19.00
C ALA A 171 -3.11 3.56 19.32
N TYR A 172 -4.21 3.04 18.77
CA TYR A 172 -5.55 3.59 18.95
C TYR A 172 -6.55 2.50 19.34
N THR A 173 -7.43 2.80 20.30
CA THR A 173 -8.50 1.88 20.74
C THR A 173 -9.79 2.05 19.92
N SER A 174 -10.05 3.26 19.45
CA SER A 174 -11.16 3.60 18.58
C SER A 174 -10.80 4.84 17.78
N CYS A 175 -11.36 4.96 16.59
CA CYS A 175 -11.31 6.20 15.82
C CYS A 175 -12.64 6.47 15.14
N SER A 176 -12.95 7.75 14.95
CA SER A 176 -14.03 8.21 14.08
C SER A 176 -13.49 9.18 13.04
N ASP A 177 -14.24 9.36 11.95
CA ASP A 177 -13.87 10.32 10.92
C ASP A 177 -13.94 11.76 11.45
N THR A 178 -13.05 12.62 10.98
CA THR A 178 -13.32 14.07 11.00
C THR A 178 -14.35 14.41 9.91
N PRO A 179 -15.03 15.58 9.99
CA PRO A 179 -15.90 16.06 8.90
C PRO A 179 -15.24 16.03 7.51
N VAL A 180 -13.94 16.32 7.42
CA VAL A 180 -13.23 16.27 6.14
C VAL A 180 -12.97 14.84 5.67
N LEU A 181 -12.64 13.89 6.54
CA LEU A 181 -12.56 12.48 6.13
C LEU A 181 -13.92 11.94 5.69
N GLY A 182 -15.00 12.33 6.37
CA GLY A 182 -16.37 12.03 5.93
C GLY A 182 -16.67 12.60 4.53
N ALA A 183 -16.17 13.79 4.22
CA ALA A 183 -16.26 14.38 2.88
C ALA A 183 -15.46 13.59 1.83
N ILE A 184 -14.23 13.17 2.15
CA ILE A 184 -13.41 12.31 1.27
C ILE A 184 -14.14 11.01 0.97
N ARG A 185 -14.73 10.36 1.99
CA ARG A 185 -15.56 9.16 1.81
C ARG A 185 -16.76 9.41 0.91
N SER A 186 -17.38 10.59 1.03
CA SER A 186 -18.53 10.98 0.21
C SER A 186 -18.14 11.12 -1.27
N VAL A 187 -16.95 11.65 -1.58
CA VAL A 187 -16.44 11.70 -2.96
C VAL A 187 -16.28 10.28 -3.52
N LEU A 188 -15.63 9.38 -2.78
CA LEU A 188 -15.43 8.00 -3.23
C LEU A 188 -16.77 7.28 -3.43
N ASN A 189 -17.65 7.32 -2.43
CA ASN A 189 -18.99 6.69 -2.51
C ASN A 189 -19.94 7.41 -3.49
N GLY A 190 -19.59 8.60 -3.95
CA GLY A 190 -20.27 9.30 -5.03
C GLY A 190 -19.86 8.82 -6.43
N GLY A 191 -18.92 7.87 -6.54
CA GLY A 191 -18.37 7.42 -7.82
C GLY A 191 -17.07 8.10 -8.23
N GLY A 192 -16.54 9.01 -7.41
CA GLY A 192 -15.25 9.66 -7.66
C GLY A 192 -14.05 8.75 -7.43
N VAL A 193 -12.86 9.32 -7.60
CA VAL A 193 -11.58 8.62 -7.45
C VAL A 193 -10.81 9.08 -6.22
N ILE A 194 -10.19 8.14 -5.50
CA ILE A 194 -9.15 8.46 -4.51
C ILE A 194 -7.82 7.91 -5.01
N ALA A 195 -6.91 8.82 -5.33
CA ALA A 195 -5.54 8.51 -5.67
C ALA A 195 -4.62 8.79 -4.48
N GLY A 196 -3.59 7.96 -4.30
CA GLY A 196 -2.65 8.18 -3.20
C GLY A 196 -1.26 7.66 -3.51
N SER A 197 -0.23 8.43 -3.16
CA SER A 197 1.17 8.12 -3.43
C SER A 197 1.97 7.91 -2.15
N SER A 198 2.77 6.84 -2.08
CA SER A 198 3.59 6.52 -0.90
C SER A 198 2.71 6.38 0.37
N ALA A 199 2.88 7.23 1.39
CA ALA A 199 1.97 7.31 2.53
C ALA A 199 0.49 7.46 2.14
N GLY A 200 0.19 8.16 1.04
CA GLY A 200 -1.17 8.29 0.50
C GLY A 200 -1.74 6.99 -0.08
N LEU A 201 -0.89 6.05 -0.51
CA LEU A 201 -1.29 4.68 -0.79
C LEU A 201 -1.50 3.94 0.52
N THR A 202 -0.53 4.00 1.43
CA THR A 202 -0.52 3.20 2.66
C THR A 202 -1.72 3.54 3.56
N ILE A 203 -2.14 4.80 3.65
CA ILE A 203 -3.31 5.22 4.45
C ILE A 203 -4.64 4.63 3.96
N GLN A 204 -4.71 4.14 2.72
CA GLN A 204 -5.92 3.51 2.20
C GLN A 204 -6.14 2.10 2.75
N ASN A 205 -5.17 1.54 3.47
CA ASN A 205 -5.32 0.32 4.26
C ASN A 205 -6.52 0.39 5.21
N GLY A 206 -7.16 -0.75 5.40
CA GLY A 206 -8.00 -1.00 6.58
C GLY A 206 -7.17 -1.23 7.83
N ALA A 207 -7.70 -2.06 8.74
CA ALA A 207 -7.01 -2.49 9.95
C ALA A 207 -5.62 -3.08 9.66
N ALA A 208 -4.70 -2.93 10.63
CA ALA A 208 -3.31 -3.36 10.53
C ALA A 208 -2.47 -2.64 9.45
N MET A 209 -2.68 -1.33 9.29
CA MET A 209 -1.84 -0.51 8.41
C MET A 209 -0.40 -0.46 8.93
N VAL A 210 0.58 -0.79 8.07
CA VAL A 210 2.01 -0.64 8.39
C VAL A 210 2.36 0.83 8.65
N THR A 211 3.13 1.08 9.71
CA THR A 211 3.57 2.42 10.13
C THR A 211 5.08 2.60 10.04
N GLY A 212 5.84 1.52 9.89
CA GLY A 212 7.29 1.58 9.70
C GLY A 212 7.96 0.21 9.81
N GLY A 213 9.29 0.23 9.68
CA GLY A 213 10.16 -0.91 9.94
C GLY A 213 10.71 -1.62 8.72
N GLU A 214 11.71 -2.46 8.94
CA GLU A 214 12.53 -3.09 7.91
C GLU A 214 12.32 -4.62 7.88
N SER A 215 12.57 -5.22 6.72
CA SER A 215 12.37 -6.66 6.49
C SER A 215 13.17 -7.55 7.43
N TYR A 216 14.42 -7.18 7.75
CA TYR A 216 15.23 -7.99 8.65
C TYR A 216 14.69 -7.98 10.08
N GLU A 217 14.42 -6.79 10.61
CA GLU A 217 13.89 -6.58 11.95
C GLU A 217 12.50 -7.21 12.12
N ALA A 218 11.65 -7.16 11.09
CA ALA A 218 10.36 -7.84 11.09
C ALA A 218 10.45 -9.34 11.38
N TRP A 219 11.38 -10.04 10.74
CA TRP A 219 11.58 -11.49 10.93
C TRP A 219 12.38 -11.84 12.18
N ARG A 220 13.17 -10.89 12.69
CA ARG A 220 14.01 -11.10 13.87
C ARG A 220 13.28 -10.82 15.18
N TYR A 221 12.47 -9.76 15.21
CA TYR A 221 11.86 -9.21 16.41
C TYR A 221 10.33 -9.28 16.40
N GLY A 222 9.73 -9.52 15.23
CA GLY A 222 8.29 -9.54 15.06
C GLY A 222 7.71 -8.14 14.78
N ALA A 223 6.38 -8.06 14.81
CA ALA A 223 5.64 -6.82 14.59
C ALA A 223 5.10 -6.26 15.91
N TYR A 224 5.13 -4.94 16.05
CA TYR A 224 4.68 -4.21 17.23
C TYR A 224 3.54 -3.26 16.88
N ALA A 225 2.47 -3.28 17.67
CA ALA A 225 1.41 -2.28 17.54
C ALA A 225 1.93 -0.90 17.96
N GLY A 226 1.68 0.13 17.13
CA GLY A 226 2.10 1.49 17.41
C GLY A 226 2.85 2.18 16.28
N THR A 227 3.48 3.31 16.60
CA THR A 227 4.40 4.04 15.73
C THR A 227 5.67 4.38 16.50
N GLY A 228 6.82 4.40 15.81
CA GLY A 228 8.10 4.83 16.40
C GLY A 228 8.67 3.89 17.49
N VAL A 229 8.21 2.63 17.54
CA VAL A 229 8.83 1.59 18.37
C VAL A 229 10.07 1.10 17.65
N GLY A 230 11.26 1.36 18.21
CA GLY A 230 12.54 1.08 17.56
C GLY A 230 12.74 1.90 16.27
N SER A 231 13.98 2.14 15.85
CA SER A 231 14.22 2.91 14.62
C SER A 231 13.91 2.12 13.34
N LYS A 232 13.90 0.78 13.43
CA LYS A 232 13.73 -0.14 12.30
C LYS A 232 12.76 -1.29 12.56
N ASP A 233 12.19 -1.37 13.75
CA ASP A 233 11.27 -2.48 14.06
C ASP A 233 9.98 -2.33 13.26
N LEU A 234 9.43 -3.47 12.85
CA LEU A 234 8.16 -3.50 12.14
C LEU A 234 7.05 -3.00 13.07
N THR A 235 6.44 -1.89 12.69
CA THR A 235 5.33 -1.30 13.43
C THR A 235 4.07 -1.21 12.58
N TYR A 236 2.91 -1.31 13.22
CA TYR A 236 1.62 -1.18 12.57
C TYR A 236 0.58 -0.52 13.47
N SER A 237 -0.40 0.16 12.86
CA SER A 237 -1.61 0.62 13.53
C SER A 237 -2.67 -0.49 13.52
N PRO A 238 -3.08 -1.06 14.67
CA PRO A 238 -4.12 -2.08 14.71
C PRO A 238 -5.46 -1.59 14.15
N PHE A 239 -5.84 -0.34 14.48
CA PHE A 239 -7.05 0.28 13.94
C PHE A 239 -6.95 0.49 12.42
N GLY A 240 -5.74 0.77 11.94
CA GLY A 240 -5.49 0.92 10.51
C GLY A 240 -5.53 2.35 10.01
N GLY A 241 -5.82 2.49 8.71
CA GLY A 241 -6.02 3.75 8.03
C GLY A 241 -7.49 4.00 7.69
N PHE A 242 -7.75 4.55 6.50
CA PHE A 242 -9.10 4.95 6.07
C PHE A 242 -9.96 3.78 5.58
N GLY A 243 -9.37 2.61 5.30
CA GLY A 243 -10.11 1.41 4.89
C GLY A 243 -10.80 1.54 3.54
N PHE A 244 -10.21 2.25 2.59
CA PHE A 244 -10.76 2.33 1.23
C PHE A 244 -10.47 1.07 0.43
N PHE A 245 -9.29 0.47 0.63
CA PHE A 245 -8.91 -0.82 0.05
C PHE A 245 -9.08 -1.93 1.09
N THR A 246 -9.80 -2.98 0.73
CA THR A 246 -10.23 -4.04 1.67
C THR A 246 -9.79 -5.45 1.27
N GLU A 247 -9.07 -5.60 0.16
CA GLU A 247 -8.67 -6.93 -0.34
C GLU A 247 -7.52 -7.54 0.47
N GLY A 248 -6.62 -6.71 0.98
CA GLY A 248 -5.42 -7.14 1.71
C GLY A 248 -4.65 -5.96 2.31
N LEU A 249 -3.49 -6.25 2.88
CA LEU A 249 -2.58 -5.22 3.39
C LEU A 249 -1.87 -4.51 2.22
N LEU A 250 -1.73 -3.19 2.31
CA LEU A 250 -1.02 -2.35 1.35
C LEU A 250 0.32 -1.89 1.87
N ASP A 251 1.29 -1.80 0.97
CA ASP A 251 2.57 -1.14 1.21
C ASP A 251 3.09 -0.46 -0.07
N SER A 252 3.86 0.62 0.12
CA SER A 252 4.45 1.43 -0.95
C SER A 252 5.96 1.24 -1.02
N HIS A 253 6.61 1.78 -2.06
CA HIS A 253 8.04 1.64 -2.36
C HIS A 253 8.51 0.17 -2.30
N PHE A 254 7.61 -0.74 -2.70
CA PHE A 254 7.60 -2.09 -2.14
C PHE A 254 8.82 -2.90 -2.56
N GLY A 255 8.97 -3.09 -3.87
CA GLY A 255 10.11 -3.73 -4.48
C GLY A 255 11.39 -2.94 -4.25
N THR A 256 11.36 -1.61 -4.47
CA THR A 256 12.54 -0.75 -4.35
C THR A 256 13.26 -0.97 -3.02
N TRP A 257 12.54 -1.01 -1.91
CA TRP A 257 13.13 -1.08 -0.56
C TRP A 257 13.02 -2.47 0.07
N GLY A 258 12.85 -3.53 -0.73
CA GLY A 258 12.87 -4.91 -0.23
C GLY A 258 11.79 -5.25 0.80
N ARG A 259 10.61 -4.65 0.69
CA ARG A 259 9.53 -4.70 1.71
C ARG A 259 8.65 -5.96 1.63
N GLN A 260 8.96 -6.90 0.73
CA GLN A 260 8.22 -8.17 0.63
C GLN A 260 8.24 -8.92 1.95
N ALA A 261 9.43 -9.10 2.53
CA ALA A 261 9.59 -9.89 3.74
C ALA A 261 8.92 -9.23 4.96
N ARG A 262 9.02 -7.90 5.14
CA ARG A 262 8.32 -7.21 6.25
C ARG A 262 6.80 -7.37 6.18
N MET A 263 6.23 -7.31 4.98
CA MET A 263 4.77 -7.41 4.85
C MET A 263 4.27 -8.85 4.93
N ILE A 264 5.08 -9.86 4.57
CA ILE A 264 4.75 -11.26 4.88
C ILE A 264 4.71 -11.46 6.39
N ALA A 265 5.70 -10.93 7.14
CA ALA A 265 5.72 -11.02 8.60
C ALA A 265 4.52 -10.29 9.24
N LEU A 266 4.16 -9.11 8.74
CA LEU A 266 2.98 -8.39 9.24
C LEU A 266 1.69 -9.17 8.95
N ALA A 267 1.53 -9.68 7.74
CA ALA A 267 0.35 -10.42 7.31
C ALA A 267 0.15 -11.67 8.17
N ASP A 268 1.22 -12.44 8.43
CA ASP A 268 1.20 -13.57 9.36
C ASP A 268 0.80 -13.14 10.78
N HIS A 269 1.47 -12.11 11.32
CA HIS A 269 1.21 -11.59 12.67
C HIS A 269 -0.24 -11.18 12.90
N VAL A 270 -0.90 -10.58 11.90
CA VAL A 270 -2.28 -10.11 12.00
C VAL A 270 -3.32 -11.04 11.38
N GLY A 271 -2.91 -12.24 10.96
CA GLY A 271 -3.81 -13.27 10.40
C GLY A 271 -4.46 -12.84 9.08
N ARG A 272 -3.70 -12.20 8.19
CA ARG A 272 -4.13 -11.79 6.84
C ARG A 272 -3.40 -12.62 5.79
N ASP A 273 -4.13 -13.07 4.78
CA ASP A 273 -3.55 -13.92 3.73
C ASP A 273 -3.06 -13.14 2.50
N LEU A 274 -3.44 -11.87 2.33
CA LEU A 274 -3.13 -11.10 1.12
C LEU A 274 -2.36 -9.82 1.43
N VAL A 275 -1.26 -9.62 0.71
CA VAL A 275 -0.50 -8.37 0.66
C VAL A 275 -0.44 -7.89 -0.77
N VAL A 276 -0.67 -6.59 -0.98
CA VAL A 276 -0.50 -5.89 -2.24
C VAL A 276 0.51 -4.78 -2.04
N GLY A 277 1.68 -4.94 -2.66
CA GLY A 277 2.76 -3.95 -2.60
C GLY A 277 2.98 -3.31 -3.96
N VAL A 278 3.02 -1.98 -4.00
CA VAL A 278 3.19 -1.22 -5.26
C VAL A 278 4.58 -0.61 -5.32
N ASP A 279 5.29 -0.86 -6.41
CA ASP A 279 6.62 -0.30 -6.65
C ASP A 279 6.54 1.19 -7.04
N GLU A 280 7.66 1.89 -6.91
CA GLU A 280 7.78 3.29 -7.30
C GLU A 280 7.37 3.54 -8.77
N THR A 281 6.89 4.75 -9.06
CA THR A 281 6.45 5.19 -10.40
C THR A 281 5.45 4.21 -11.06
N THR A 282 4.66 3.52 -10.24
CA THR A 282 3.67 2.51 -10.65
C THR A 282 2.39 2.71 -9.86
N ALA A 283 1.26 2.39 -10.47
CA ALA A 283 -0.03 2.40 -9.80
C ALA A 283 -0.82 1.11 -10.05
N LEU A 284 -1.51 0.66 -9.01
CA LEU A 284 -2.65 -0.25 -9.14
C LEU A 284 -3.92 0.59 -9.21
N VAL A 285 -4.59 0.55 -10.35
CA VAL A 285 -5.94 1.12 -10.50
C VAL A 285 -6.95 0.06 -10.13
N TYR A 286 -7.77 0.33 -9.11
CA TYR A 286 -8.67 -0.63 -8.49
C TYR A 286 -10.11 -0.16 -8.56
N ASP A 287 -10.94 -0.96 -9.22
CA ASP A 287 -12.39 -0.79 -9.27
C ASP A 287 -13.02 -1.52 -8.09
N ARG A 288 -13.65 -0.76 -7.18
CA ARG A 288 -14.25 -1.28 -5.95
C ARG A 288 -15.53 -2.07 -6.21
N ALA A 289 -16.24 -1.82 -7.30
CA ALA A 289 -17.50 -2.50 -7.62
C ALA A 289 -17.21 -3.90 -8.19
N THR A 290 -16.25 -4.00 -9.10
CA THR A 290 -15.91 -5.25 -9.78
C THR A 290 -14.78 -6.02 -9.11
N ARG A 291 -14.09 -5.40 -8.13
CA ARG A 291 -12.88 -5.92 -7.47
C ARG A 291 -11.76 -6.26 -8.45
N GLN A 292 -11.69 -5.49 -9.55
CA GLN A 292 -10.68 -5.65 -10.59
C GLN A 292 -9.55 -4.63 -10.40
N GLY A 293 -8.31 -5.10 -10.54
CA GLY A 293 -7.12 -4.29 -10.55
C GLY A 293 -6.48 -4.24 -11.94
N ALA A 294 -5.92 -3.09 -12.31
CA ALA A 294 -5.09 -2.92 -13.51
C ALA A 294 -3.80 -2.17 -13.15
N VAL A 295 -2.66 -2.65 -13.64
CA VAL A 295 -1.35 -2.04 -13.38
C VAL A 295 -0.99 -1.07 -14.48
N ILE A 296 -0.54 0.13 -14.08
CA ILE A 296 0.00 1.15 -14.98
C ILE A 296 1.31 1.74 -14.43
N GLY A 297 2.13 2.34 -15.30
CA GLY A 297 3.40 2.97 -14.90
C GLY A 297 4.64 2.15 -15.27
N ALA A 298 5.75 2.37 -14.55
CA ALA A 298 7.09 1.96 -14.99
C ALA A 298 7.54 0.59 -14.46
N ASN A 299 7.12 0.19 -13.26
CA ASN A 299 7.56 -1.03 -12.60
C ASN A 299 6.38 -2.02 -12.45
N GLY A 300 6.10 -2.50 -11.24
CA GLY A 300 5.06 -3.50 -11.01
C GLY A 300 4.41 -3.47 -9.63
N VAL A 301 3.47 -4.38 -9.47
CA VAL A 301 2.67 -4.61 -8.28
C VAL A 301 2.89 -6.06 -7.85
N SER A 302 3.36 -6.23 -6.63
CA SER A 302 3.47 -7.54 -5.98
C SER A 302 2.14 -7.89 -5.29
N VAL A 303 1.63 -9.08 -5.56
CA VAL A 303 0.53 -9.70 -4.83
C VAL A 303 1.07 -10.96 -4.18
N LEU A 304 1.17 -10.94 -2.85
CA LEU A 304 1.65 -12.06 -2.05
C LEU A 304 0.43 -12.75 -1.41
N ASP A 305 0.20 -14.00 -1.77
CA ASP A 305 -0.85 -14.86 -1.21
C ASP A 305 -0.19 -15.85 -0.23
N LEU A 306 -0.42 -15.60 1.05
CA LEU A 306 0.07 -16.44 2.13
C LEU A 306 -0.82 -17.66 2.35
N TYR A 307 -1.97 -17.79 1.68
CA TYR A 307 -2.86 -18.93 1.86
C TYR A 307 -2.14 -20.26 1.53
N GLY A 308 -2.00 -21.11 2.55
CA GLY A 308 -1.32 -22.41 2.43
C GLY A 308 0.19 -22.39 2.69
N ALA A 309 0.81 -21.22 2.88
CA ALA A 309 2.19 -21.10 3.35
C ALA A 309 2.41 -21.73 4.76
N ASP A 310 3.59 -22.27 5.04
CA ASP A 310 3.96 -22.71 6.38
C ASP A 310 4.85 -21.66 7.03
N ILE A 311 4.37 -21.02 8.10
CA ILE A 311 5.10 -19.94 8.79
C ILE A 311 5.19 -20.33 10.27
N VAL A 312 6.41 -20.61 10.73
CA VAL A 312 6.69 -21.07 12.09
C VAL A 312 7.90 -20.32 12.64
N GLY A 313 7.68 -19.51 13.67
CA GLY A 313 8.72 -18.68 14.26
C GLY A 313 9.29 -17.71 13.22
N SER A 314 10.58 -17.83 12.94
CA SER A 314 11.29 -16.98 11.96
C SER A 314 11.50 -17.65 10.60
N ARG A 315 10.75 -18.71 10.29
CA ARG A 315 10.79 -19.44 9.01
C ARG A 315 9.46 -19.25 8.27
N ALA A 316 9.52 -19.02 6.96
CA ALA A 316 8.37 -19.05 6.06
C ALA A 316 8.65 -19.92 4.84
N GLU A 317 7.67 -20.67 4.39
CA GLU A 317 7.72 -21.46 3.16
C GLU A 317 6.41 -21.39 2.39
N GLY A 318 6.50 -21.40 1.06
CA GLY A 318 5.33 -21.56 0.20
C GLY A 318 4.43 -20.32 0.11
N VAL A 319 4.95 -19.12 0.41
CA VAL A 319 4.21 -17.88 0.12
C VAL A 319 4.17 -17.70 -1.39
N ARG A 320 2.97 -17.60 -1.96
CA ARG A 320 2.81 -17.44 -3.41
C ARG A 320 2.96 -15.98 -3.81
N TRP A 321 3.71 -15.72 -4.86
CA TRP A 321 3.96 -14.38 -5.36
C TRP A 321 3.57 -14.24 -6.83
N HIS A 322 2.70 -13.26 -7.08
CA HIS A 322 2.39 -12.71 -8.39
C HIS A 322 3.01 -11.32 -8.53
N TYR A 323 3.63 -11.02 -9.66
CA TYR A 323 4.18 -9.72 -9.96
C TYR A 323 3.63 -9.22 -11.29
N LEU A 324 2.75 -8.23 -11.21
CA LEU A 324 2.04 -7.65 -12.34
C LEU A 324 2.76 -6.38 -12.78
N VAL A 325 2.93 -6.18 -14.08
CA VAL A 325 3.54 -4.99 -14.69
C VAL A 325 2.51 -4.23 -15.54
N ASN A 326 2.88 -3.07 -16.07
CA ASN A 326 2.00 -2.24 -16.90
C ASN A 326 1.24 -3.04 -17.97
N GLY A 327 -0.09 -2.91 -17.95
CA GLY A 327 -1.02 -3.62 -18.85
C GLY A 327 -1.60 -4.91 -18.28
N ASP A 328 -1.04 -5.45 -17.20
CA ASP A 328 -1.59 -6.63 -16.52
C ASP A 328 -2.81 -6.27 -15.67
N ARG A 329 -3.68 -7.26 -15.43
CA ARG A 329 -4.87 -7.14 -14.60
C ARG A 329 -4.98 -8.27 -13.60
N ILE A 330 -5.67 -8.03 -12.50
CA ILE A 330 -6.00 -9.04 -11.48
C ILE A 330 -7.46 -8.94 -11.07
N ASP A 331 -8.11 -10.09 -10.92
CA ASP A 331 -9.40 -10.21 -10.25
C ASP A 331 -9.14 -10.55 -8.78
N PHE A 332 -9.47 -9.67 -7.83
CA PHE A 332 -9.21 -9.93 -6.41
C PHE A 332 -10.19 -10.94 -5.78
N GLY A 333 -11.31 -11.23 -6.42
CA GLY A 333 -12.24 -12.27 -6.00
C GLY A 333 -11.68 -13.69 -6.20
N THR A 334 -10.86 -13.87 -7.24
CA THR A 334 -10.29 -15.17 -7.63
C THR A 334 -8.76 -15.23 -7.55
N LEU A 335 -8.09 -14.08 -7.45
CA LEU A 335 -6.66 -13.86 -7.68
C LEU A 335 -6.18 -14.25 -9.09
N ALA A 336 -7.10 -14.34 -10.06
CA ALA A 336 -6.73 -14.65 -11.44
C ALA A 336 -6.01 -13.46 -12.08
N VAL A 337 -4.80 -13.70 -12.61
CA VAL A 337 -4.03 -12.69 -13.34
C VAL A 337 -4.31 -12.80 -14.83
N THR A 338 -4.68 -11.69 -15.45
CA THR A 338 -4.72 -11.54 -16.92
C THR A 338 -3.48 -10.75 -17.35
N ALA A 339 -2.54 -11.43 -18.01
CA ALA A 339 -1.33 -10.80 -18.50
C ALA A 339 -1.63 -9.93 -19.74
N GLY A 340 -1.04 -8.74 -19.82
CA GLY A 340 -1.07 -7.86 -20.98
C GLY A 340 -0.20 -8.34 -22.14
N ALA A 341 0.50 -9.47 -21.98
CA ALA A 341 1.29 -10.14 -23.00
C ALA A 341 1.11 -11.67 -22.93
N THR A 342 1.59 -12.37 -23.95
CA THR A 342 1.48 -13.84 -24.02
C THR A 342 2.16 -14.52 -22.82
N LYS A 343 1.37 -15.27 -22.04
CA LYS A 343 1.88 -16.12 -20.95
C LYS A 343 2.72 -17.26 -21.51
N ARG A 344 3.86 -17.49 -20.86
CA ARG A 344 4.79 -18.60 -21.12
C ARG A 344 4.74 -19.59 -19.97
N THR A 345 4.87 -20.86 -20.32
CA THR A 345 4.91 -21.98 -19.39
C THR A 345 6.32 -22.55 -19.29
N GLY A 346 6.72 -23.00 -18.09
CA GLY A 346 8.01 -23.67 -17.90
C GLY A 346 9.21 -22.72 -17.93
N ALA A 347 10.39 -23.30 -18.15
CA ALA A 347 11.66 -22.60 -18.00
C ALA A 347 11.94 -21.61 -19.15
N GLY A 348 12.63 -20.52 -18.83
CA GLY A 348 13.28 -19.70 -19.84
C GLY A 348 14.60 -20.30 -20.31
N THR A 349 15.28 -19.59 -21.20
CA THR A 349 16.54 -20.05 -21.82
C THR A 349 17.78 -19.35 -21.27
N GLY A 350 17.61 -18.32 -20.44
CA GLY A 350 18.74 -17.60 -19.84
C GLY A 350 19.48 -18.42 -18.78
N SER A 351 20.67 -17.96 -18.41
CA SER A 351 21.39 -18.51 -17.24
C SER A 351 20.64 -18.19 -15.95
N GLY A 352 20.68 -19.12 -15.00
CA GLY A 352 20.14 -18.89 -13.65
C GLY A 352 20.84 -17.70 -12.98
N PRO A 353 20.10 -16.87 -12.21
CA PRO A 353 20.73 -15.76 -11.50
C PRO A 353 21.68 -16.28 -10.42
N ALA A 354 22.80 -15.58 -10.23
CA ALA A 354 23.71 -15.86 -9.13
C ALA A 354 23.05 -15.52 -7.78
N VAL A 355 23.53 -16.17 -6.71
CA VAL A 355 23.07 -15.90 -5.34
C VAL A 355 23.23 -14.42 -5.01
N LYS A 356 22.14 -13.76 -4.60
CA LYS A 356 22.13 -12.34 -4.26
C LYS A 356 22.40 -12.12 -2.78
N ARG A 357 23.53 -11.51 -2.45
CA ARG A 357 23.74 -10.91 -1.13
C ARG A 357 22.85 -9.68 -0.98
N ASP A 358 22.31 -9.47 0.22
CA ASP A 358 21.42 -8.37 0.57
C ASP A 358 20.12 -8.39 -0.27
N ILE A 359 19.48 -9.56 -0.35
CA ILE A 359 18.27 -9.74 -1.17
C ILE A 359 17.05 -8.99 -0.62
N TRP A 360 17.07 -8.62 0.67
CA TRP A 360 16.03 -7.80 1.31
C TRP A 360 16.31 -6.30 1.27
N ASP A 361 17.32 -5.87 0.51
CA ASP A 361 17.68 -4.46 0.31
C ASP A 361 17.81 -3.69 1.64
N SER A 362 18.56 -4.25 2.60
CA SER A 362 18.75 -3.65 3.91
C SER A 362 19.30 -2.22 3.78
N PRO A 363 18.79 -1.26 4.57
CA PRO A 363 19.37 0.09 4.63
C PRO A 363 20.79 0.09 5.22
N SER A 364 21.22 -1.00 5.85
CA SER A 364 22.61 -1.19 6.30
C SER A 364 23.53 -1.78 5.23
N GLY A 365 22.97 -2.24 4.10
CA GLY A 365 23.68 -2.69 2.91
C GLY A 365 23.63 -1.64 1.80
N SER A 366 23.24 -2.05 0.59
CA SER A 366 23.10 -1.10 -0.52
C SER A 366 21.79 -0.32 -0.47
N GLY A 367 20.72 -0.96 0.01
CA GLY A 367 19.36 -0.41 0.00
C GLY A 367 18.83 -0.09 -1.40
N GLY A 368 17.51 -0.05 -1.58
CA GLY A 368 16.93 0.59 -2.75
C GLY A 368 17.17 -0.08 -4.11
N THR A 369 17.59 -1.35 -4.19
CA THR A 369 18.02 -1.98 -5.47
C THR A 369 17.01 -2.94 -6.10
N SER A 370 15.82 -3.09 -5.51
CA SER A 370 14.79 -4.03 -6.00
C SER A 370 15.30 -5.47 -6.13
N SER A 371 16.16 -5.90 -5.20
CA SER A 371 16.94 -7.13 -5.27
C SER A 371 16.09 -8.37 -5.48
N MET A 372 15.04 -8.54 -4.67
CA MET A 372 14.17 -9.71 -4.73
C MET A 372 13.34 -9.73 -6.02
N VAL A 373 12.84 -8.59 -6.47
CA VAL A 373 12.12 -8.45 -7.76
C VAL A 373 13.04 -8.80 -8.93
N ASN A 374 14.26 -8.28 -8.93
CA ASN A 374 15.25 -8.55 -9.97
C ASN A 374 15.64 -10.03 -10.02
N GLN A 375 15.79 -10.68 -8.86
CA GLN A 375 16.03 -12.12 -8.77
C GLN A 375 14.86 -12.94 -9.31
N ALA A 376 13.62 -12.60 -8.95
CA ALA A 376 12.42 -13.28 -9.46
C ALA A 376 12.28 -13.15 -10.99
N LYS A 377 12.46 -11.93 -11.52
CA LYS A 377 12.40 -11.66 -12.96
C LYS A 377 13.50 -12.38 -13.73
N ALA A 378 14.69 -12.50 -13.15
CA ALA A 378 15.79 -13.27 -13.74
C ALA A 378 15.48 -14.79 -13.71
N LEU A 379 14.97 -15.30 -12.59
CA LEU A 379 14.61 -16.72 -12.43
C LEU A 379 13.63 -17.18 -13.50
N VAL A 380 12.50 -16.48 -13.67
CA VAL A 380 11.45 -16.91 -14.61
C VAL A 380 11.93 -16.89 -16.06
N LYS A 381 12.91 -16.04 -16.39
CA LYS A 381 13.56 -15.98 -17.72
C LYS A 381 14.71 -16.97 -17.89
N SER A 382 15.07 -17.72 -16.85
CA SER A 382 16.21 -18.64 -16.84
C SER A 382 15.82 -20.11 -16.92
N SER A 383 16.80 -20.97 -17.22
CA SER A 383 16.64 -22.42 -17.15
C SER A 383 16.56 -22.95 -15.71
N ALA A 384 17.10 -22.21 -14.73
CA ALA A 384 17.10 -22.59 -13.32
C ALA A 384 15.68 -22.68 -12.74
N SER A 385 15.47 -23.61 -11.81
CA SER A 385 14.21 -23.76 -11.06
C SER A 385 14.18 -22.94 -9.77
N VAL A 386 15.35 -22.51 -9.27
CA VAL A 386 15.48 -21.78 -8.00
C VAL A 386 16.41 -20.59 -8.19
N ALA A 387 16.05 -19.45 -7.59
CA ALA A 387 16.96 -18.34 -7.33
C ALA A 387 17.10 -18.16 -5.82
N GLN A 388 18.27 -17.72 -5.38
CA GLN A 388 18.58 -17.61 -3.95
C GLN A 388 19.19 -16.26 -3.61
N GLY A 389 19.03 -15.87 -2.35
CA GLY A 389 19.78 -14.77 -1.78
C GLY A 389 19.88 -14.86 -0.27
N THR A 390 20.67 -13.97 0.32
CA THR A 390 20.83 -13.86 1.76
C THR A 390 20.57 -12.43 2.20
N THR A 391 20.20 -12.24 3.47
CA THR A 391 20.21 -10.91 4.09
C THR A 391 21.61 -10.31 4.14
N TRP A 392 21.68 -8.99 4.35
CA TRP A 392 22.94 -8.32 4.65
C TRP A 392 23.46 -8.70 6.03
N GLU A 393 22.54 -8.75 6.98
CA GLU A 393 22.73 -9.11 8.37
C GLU A 393 23.08 -10.58 8.53
N ARG A 394 23.78 -10.89 9.64
CA ARG A 394 24.44 -12.19 9.84
C ARG A 394 24.06 -12.91 11.13
N ARG A 395 23.11 -12.39 11.93
CA ARG A 395 22.78 -12.94 13.27
C ARG A 395 21.27 -12.88 13.58
N PRO A 396 20.46 -13.77 12.99
CA PRO A 396 20.84 -14.80 12.02
C PRO A 396 21.04 -14.22 10.62
N THR A 397 21.56 -15.01 9.70
CA THR A 397 21.39 -14.72 8.27
C THR A 397 20.06 -15.33 7.86
N TYR A 398 19.24 -14.67 7.05
CA TYR A 398 18.10 -15.33 6.41
C TYR A 398 18.46 -15.64 4.97
N ARG A 399 18.28 -16.91 4.57
CA ARG A 399 18.32 -17.31 3.17
C ARG A 399 16.93 -17.25 2.57
N THR A 400 16.82 -16.54 1.46
CA THR A 400 15.62 -16.48 0.63
C THR A 400 15.74 -17.46 -0.52
N TYR A 401 14.67 -18.22 -0.76
CA TYR A 401 14.48 -19.05 -1.94
C TYR A 401 13.30 -18.51 -2.74
N LEU A 402 13.48 -18.43 -4.05
CA LEU A 402 12.43 -18.17 -5.02
C LEU A 402 12.33 -19.41 -5.90
N ASP A 403 11.20 -20.10 -5.86
CA ASP A 403 11.00 -21.39 -6.51
C ASP A 403 10.01 -21.26 -7.67
N ARG A 404 10.44 -21.75 -8.84
CA ARG A 404 9.54 -21.96 -9.98
C ARG A 404 8.84 -23.30 -9.81
N VAL A 405 7.54 -23.25 -9.55
CA VAL A 405 6.68 -24.42 -9.44
C VAL A 405 5.94 -24.70 -10.74
N SER A 406 5.23 -25.84 -10.81
CA SER A 406 4.49 -26.26 -12.02
C SER A 406 3.44 -25.24 -12.48
N GLY A 407 2.83 -24.53 -11.53
CA GLY A 407 1.85 -23.47 -11.76
C GLY A 407 2.44 -22.14 -12.22
N THR A 408 3.76 -21.94 -12.14
CA THR A 408 4.38 -20.66 -12.50
C THR A 408 4.19 -20.35 -13.98
N ARG A 409 3.81 -19.10 -14.26
CA ARG A 409 3.77 -18.51 -15.60
C ARG A 409 4.45 -17.16 -15.60
N TRP A 410 4.97 -16.76 -16.75
CA TRP A 410 5.67 -15.48 -16.93
C TRP A 410 5.48 -14.94 -18.33
N TRP A 411 5.73 -13.66 -18.54
CA TRP A 411 5.59 -13.02 -19.86
C TRP A 411 6.73 -12.06 -20.14
N SER A 412 6.93 -11.71 -21.42
CA SER A 412 8.13 -11.02 -21.90
C SER A 412 8.30 -9.61 -21.32
N THR A 413 7.22 -8.93 -20.94
CA THR A 413 7.25 -7.62 -20.31
C THR A 413 7.76 -7.66 -18.86
N GLY A 414 7.98 -8.86 -18.30
CA GLY A 414 8.67 -9.05 -17.03
C GLY A 414 7.75 -9.33 -15.84
N GLY A 415 6.45 -9.50 -16.06
CA GLY A 415 5.55 -10.01 -15.03
C GLY A 415 5.53 -11.54 -14.95
N PHE A 416 5.06 -12.05 -13.81
CA PHE A 416 4.91 -13.46 -13.52
C PHE A 416 3.79 -13.74 -12.52
N GLU A 417 3.35 -14.99 -12.44
CA GLU A 417 2.40 -15.48 -11.44
C GLU A 417 2.89 -16.79 -10.83
N GLY A 418 2.61 -16.97 -9.54
CA GLY A 418 2.79 -18.24 -8.84
C GLY A 418 4.24 -18.68 -8.68
N LEU A 419 5.17 -17.76 -8.41
CA LEU A 419 6.43 -18.16 -7.76
C LEU A 419 6.16 -18.48 -6.29
N GLU A 420 6.92 -19.41 -5.72
CA GLU A 420 6.92 -19.64 -4.27
C GLU A 420 8.12 -18.96 -3.64
N VAL A 421 7.89 -18.37 -2.47
CA VAL A 421 8.87 -17.63 -1.69
C VAL A 421 9.04 -18.31 -0.34
N SER A 422 10.28 -18.54 0.04
CA SER A 422 10.65 -19.11 1.33
C SER A 422 11.79 -18.33 1.99
N PHE A 423 11.75 -18.19 3.31
CA PHE A 423 12.78 -17.59 4.14
C PHE A 423 13.20 -18.57 5.23
N ILE A 424 14.49 -18.90 5.29
CA ILE A 424 15.05 -19.86 6.25
C ILE A 424 16.17 -19.17 7.04
N PRO A 425 16.10 -19.11 8.38
CA PRO A 425 17.20 -18.62 9.20
C PRO A 425 18.38 -19.61 9.19
N GLU A 426 19.59 -19.09 9.08
CA GLU A 426 20.88 -19.82 9.10
C GLU A 426 21.76 -19.42 10.30
#